data_AF-A0A8C9YK89-F1
#
_entry.id   AF-A0A8C9YK89-F1
#
_cell.length_a   1.000
_cell.length_b   1.000
_cell.length_c   1.000
_cell.angle_alpha   90.00
_cell.angle_beta   90.00
_cell.angle_gamma   90.00
#
_symmetry.space_group_name_H-M   'P 1'
#
loop_
_entity.id
_entity.type
_entity.pdbx_description
1 polymer ?
#
loop_
_entity_poly.entity_id
_entity_poly.type
_entity_poly.pdbx_seq_one_letter_code
_entity_poly.pdbx_strand_id
1 'polypeptide(L)'
;MARTKQTARKSTGGKAPRKQLATKAARKSAPATGGVKKPHRYRPGTVALREIRRYQKSTELLIRKLPFQRLVREIAQDFKTDLRFQSSASQNGSFKSHLTLPQGLVPLLLQHVSPLTLTDQSALLAYSLNNP
;
A
#
# COMPACT_ATOMS: atom_id res chain seq x y z
N MET A 1 12.35 -17.01 59.51
CA MET A 1 11.05 -16.32 59.30
C MET A 1 11.28 -15.17 58.32
N ALA A 2 10.63 -15.20 57.14
CA ALA A 2 10.82 -14.18 56.10
C ALA A 2 9.58 -13.28 55.99
N ARG A 3 9.79 -11.95 56.03
CA ARG A 3 8.74 -10.93 56.00
C ARG A 3 8.28 -10.69 54.55
N THR A 4 7.05 -11.07 54.22
CA THR A 4 6.42 -10.75 52.94
C THR A 4 5.79 -9.35 52.98
N LYS A 5 6.26 -8.43 52.13
CA LYS A 5 5.60 -7.13 51.94
C LYS A 5 4.49 -7.28 50.90
N GLN A 6 3.24 -7.20 51.35
CA GLN A 6 2.08 -7.06 50.48
C GLN A 6 2.09 -5.65 49.87
N THR A 7 2.13 -5.55 48.54
CA THR A 7 1.89 -4.28 47.84
C THR A 7 0.50 -4.32 47.23
N ALA A 8 -0.33 -3.32 47.55
CA ALA A 8 -1.67 -3.22 47.02
C ALA A 8 -1.61 -2.87 45.53
N ARG A 9 -1.99 -3.82 44.65
CA ARG A 9 -2.34 -3.53 43.26
C ARG A 9 -3.86 -3.31 43.19
N LYS A 10 -4.28 -2.17 42.63
CA LYS A 10 -5.68 -1.87 42.33
C LYS A 10 -6.15 -2.81 41.21
N SER A 11 -7.14 -3.66 41.48
CA SER A 11 -7.82 -4.46 40.47
C SER A 11 -9.00 -3.66 39.91
N THR A 12 -8.80 -2.99 38.77
CA THR A 12 -9.93 -2.50 37.97
C THR A 12 -10.18 -3.49 36.84
N GLY A 13 -11.11 -4.41 37.04
CA GLY A 13 -11.46 -5.41 36.03
C GLY A 13 -12.71 -6.20 36.39
N GLY A 14 -13.88 -5.60 36.21
CA GLY A 14 -15.16 -6.31 36.33
C GLY A 14 -16.32 -5.37 36.01
N LYS A 15 -16.79 -5.37 34.77
CA LYS A 15 -17.98 -4.61 34.36
C LYS A 15 -19.21 -5.43 34.76
N ALA A 16 -19.94 -4.98 35.78
CA ALA A 16 -21.16 -5.64 36.25
C ALA A 16 -22.27 -5.63 35.17
N PRO A 17 -23.19 -6.62 35.14
CA PRO A 17 -24.25 -6.69 34.14
C PRO A 17 -25.29 -5.59 34.41
N ARG A 18 -25.38 -4.61 33.50
CA ARG A 18 -26.30 -3.48 33.64
C ARG A 18 -27.64 -3.79 32.95
N LYS A 19 -28.74 -3.65 33.70
CA LYS A 19 -30.14 -3.69 33.23
C LYS A 19 -30.31 -2.77 31.99
N GLN A 20 -30.97 -3.29 30.95
CA GLN A 20 -31.22 -2.57 29.70
C GLN A 20 -32.14 -1.36 29.91
N LEU A 21 -31.60 -0.18 29.66
CA LEU A 21 -32.37 0.99 29.20
C LEU A 21 -31.61 1.53 27.99
N ALA A 22 -32.32 1.70 26.89
CA ALA A 22 -31.75 2.11 25.60
C ALA A 22 -31.11 3.50 25.70
N THR A 23 -29.82 3.54 25.99
CA THR A 23 -29.03 4.77 25.90
C THR A 23 -28.46 4.87 24.50
N LYS A 24 -29.03 5.81 23.72
CA LYS A 24 -28.48 6.38 22.48
C LYS A 24 -26.95 6.41 22.55
N ALA A 25 -26.29 5.74 21.61
CA ALA A 25 -24.84 5.60 21.61
C ALA A 25 -24.17 6.98 21.43
N ALA A 26 -23.87 7.64 22.55
CA ALA A 26 -22.92 8.72 22.58
C ALA A 26 -21.56 8.13 22.21
N ARG A 27 -21.15 8.34 20.95
CA ARG A 27 -19.78 8.07 20.50
C ARG A 27 -18.85 8.77 21.49
N LYS A 28 -17.83 8.05 21.99
CA LYS A 28 -16.82 8.60 22.89
C LYS A 28 -16.29 9.91 22.32
N SER A 29 -16.79 11.04 22.80
CA SER A 29 -16.06 12.31 22.70
C SER A 29 -14.81 12.17 23.55
N ALA A 30 -13.73 12.80 23.07
CA ALA A 30 -12.41 12.75 23.69
C ALA A 30 -12.49 13.04 25.22
N PRO A 31 -11.61 12.45 26.04
CA PRO A 31 -11.59 12.71 27.48
C PRO A 31 -11.43 14.22 27.74
N ALA A 32 -12.31 14.78 28.57
CA ALA A 32 -12.35 16.22 28.88
C ALA A 32 -11.14 16.73 29.70
N THR A 33 -10.25 15.83 30.13
CA THR A 33 -9.01 16.17 30.83
C THR A 33 -7.96 15.11 30.48
N GLY A 34 -6.99 15.50 29.64
CA GLY A 34 -5.90 14.65 29.18
C GLY A 34 -5.80 14.68 27.66
N GLY A 35 -4.75 15.35 27.15
CA GLY A 35 -4.54 15.59 25.72
C GLY A 35 -4.73 14.34 24.85
N VAL A 36 -5.34 14.53 23.69
CA VAL A 36 -5.57 13.48 22.69
C VAL A 36 -4.25 12.75 22.40
N LYS A 37 -4.23 11.42 22.58
CA LYS A 37 -3.07 10.59 22.22
C LYS A 37 -2.72 10.85 20.76
N LYS A 38 -1.47 11.24 20.49
CA LYS A 38 -0.99 11.49 19.13
C LYS A 38 -1.32 10.29 18.21
N PRO A 39 -1.89 10.52 17.02
CA PRO A 39 -2.08 9.46 16.05
C PRO A 39 -0.77 8.73 15.77
N HIS A 40 -0.82 7.41 15.71
CA HIS A 40 0.35 6.60 15.39
C HIS A 40 0.78 6.85 13.94
N ARG A 41 2.04 7.23 13.72
CA ARG A 41 2.65 7.41 12.41
C ARG A 41 3.80 6.41 12.23
N TYR A 42 3.76 5.65 11.15
CA TYR A 42 4.86 4.74 10.78
C TYR A 42 6.11 5.52 10.37
N ARG A 43 7.28 4.91 10.58
CA ARG A 43 8.56 5.45 10.08
C ARG A 43 8.57 5.46 8.54
N PRO A 44 9.29 6.41 7.91
CA PRO A 44 9.48 6.41 6.47
C PRO A 44 10.06 5.06 6.00
N GLY A 45 9.64 4.59 4.83
CA GLY A 45 10.02 3.28 4.29
C GLY A 45 9.22 2.09 4.83
N THR A 46 8.64 2.15 6.04
CA THR A 46 7.88 1.01 6.61
C THR A 46 6.65 0.63 5.78
N VAL A 47 5.91 1.64 5.30
CA VAL A 47 4.71 1.40 4.47
C VAL A 47 5.12 0.94 3.07
N ALA A 48 6.15 1.55 2.47
CA ALA A 48 6.67 1.19 1.16
C ALA A 48 7.15 -0.28 1.11
N LEU A 49 7.92 -0.73 2.10
CA LEU A 49 8.38 -2.13 2.17
C LEU A 49 7.22 -3.12 2.32
N ARG A 50 6.17 -2.74 3.06
CA ARG A 50 4.97 -3.57 3.21
C ARG A 50 4.20 -3.68 1.88
N GLU A 51 4.09 -2.58 1.14
CA GLU A 51 3.45 -2.55 -0.17
C GLU A 51 4.24 -3.36 -1.21
N ILE A 52 5.57 -3.23 -1.24
CA ILE A 52 6.45 -4.06 -2.09
C ILE A 52 6.20 -5.55 -1.83
N ARG A 53 6.23 -5.98 -0.56
CA ARG A 53 5.98 -7.39 -0.20
C ARG A 53 4.57 -7.85 -0.59
N ARG A 54 3.56 -7.00 -0.40
CA ARG A 54 2.18 -7.31 -0.79
C ARG A 54 2.07 -7.53 -2.30
N TYR A 55 2.54 -6.58 -3.10
CA TYR A 55 2.40 -6.62 -4.56
C TYR A 55 3.31 -7.64 -5.24
N GLN A 56 4.42 -8.04 -4.61
CA GLN A 56 5.23 -9.17 -5.06
C GLN A 56 4.55 -10.51 -4.76
N LYS A 57 3.78 -10.61 -3.67
CA LYS A 57 3.05 -11.84 -3.30
C LYS A 57 1.76 -12.03 -4.08
N SER A 58 1.07 -10.93 -4.43
CA SER A 58 -0.22 -10.98 -5.12
C SER A 58 -0.12 -10.66 -6.61
N THR A 59 -1.03 -11.21 -7.41
CA THR A 59 -1.09 -10.94 -8.85
C THR A 59 -2.13 -9.88 -9.23
N GLU A 60 -2.67 -9.12 -8.26
CA GLU A 60 -3.69 -8.10 -8.53
C GLU A 60 -3.22 -7.01 -9.50
N LEU A 61 -4.15 -6.44 -10.27
CA LEU A 61 -3.85 -5.37 -11.22
C LEU A 61 -3.54 -4.08 -10.45
N LEU A 62 -2.38 -3.48 -10.73
CA LEU A 62 -1.95 -2.23 -10.10
C LEU A 62 -2.62 -1.00 -10.72
N ILE A 63 -3.00 -1.09 -12.00
CA ILE A 63 -3.70 -0.04 -12.75
C ILE A 63 -5.17 -0.45 -12.92
N ARG A 64 -6.09 0.48 -12.64
CA ARG A 64 -7.53 0.25 -12.82
C ARG A 64 -7.85 -0.09 -14.28
N LYS A 65 -8.77 -1.04 -14.49
CA LYS A 65 -9.09 -1.56 -15.83
C LYS A 65 -9.66 -0.50 -16.78
N LEU A 66 -10.61 0.32 -16.31
CA LEU A 66 -11.32 1.30 -17.15
C LEU A 66 -10.43 2.42 -17.73
N PRO A 67 -9.61 3.15 -16.94
CA PRO A 67 -8.75 4.19 -17.51
C PRO A 67 -7.71 3.62 -18.46
N PHE A 68 -7.16 2.43 -18.18
CA PHE A 68 -6.25 1.76 -19.11
C PHE A 68 -6.93 1.39 -20.43
N GLN A 69 -8.13 0.82 -20.37
CA GLN A 69 -8.90 0.50 -21.56
C GLN A 69 -9.21 1.73 -22.42
N ARG A 70 -9.45 2.89 -21.79
CA ARG A 70 -9.63 4.16 -22.51
C ARG A 70 -8.35 4.57 -23.23
N LEU A 71 -7.21 4.53 -22.55
CA LEU A 71 -5.91 4.86 -23.13
C LEU A 71 -5.55 3.97 -24.33
N VAL A 72 -5.77 2.65 -24.21
CA VAL A 72 -5.51 1.71 -25.33
C VAL A 72 -6.37 2.05 -26.55
N ARG A 73 -7.62 2.47 -26.35
CA ARG A 73 -8.53 2.85 -27.43
C ARG A 73 -8.16 4.20 -28.04
N GLU A 74 -7.75 5.16 -27.22
CA GLU A 74 -7.26 6.46 -27.66
C GLU A 74 -6.08 6.30 -28.62
N ILE A 75 -5.02 5.60 -28.19
CA ILE A 75 -3.83 5.36 -29.01
C ILE A 75 -4.18 4.59 -30.29
N ALA A 76 -5.06 3.59 -30.22
CA ALA A 76 -5.40 2.79 -31.38
C ALA A 76 -6.24 3.53 -32.43
N GLN A 77 -7.05 4.50 -31.98
CA GLN A 77 -7.86 5.33 -32.86
C GLN A 77 -6.98 6.17 -33.80
N ASP A 78 -5.80 6.58 -33.34
CA ASP A 78 -4.83 7.34 -34.14
C ASP A 78 -4.28 6.54 -35.34
N PHE A 79 -4.32 5.21 -35.28
CA PHE A 79 -3.86 4.34 -36.37
C PHE A 79 -4.97 3.88 -37.30
N LYS A 80 -6.15 3.55 -36.74
CA LYS A 80 -7.30 3.07 -37.52
C LYS A 80 -8.61 3.35 -36.79
N THR A 81 -9.55 3.96 -37.51
CA THR A 81 -10.91 4.19 -37.00
C THR A 81 -11.72 2.88 -36.98
N ASP A 82 -12.61 2.72 -36.00
CA ASP A 82 -13.54 1.58 -35.83
C ASP A 82 -12.91 0.22 -35.45
N LEU A 83 -11.85 0.23 -34.64
CA LEU A 83 -11.28 -0.99 -34.08
C LEU A 83 -12.15 -1.60 -32.96
N ARG A 84 -12.49 -2.89 -33.12
CA ARG A 84 -13.16 -3.68 -32.08
C ARG A 84 -12.13 -4.46 -31.29
N PHE A 85 -12.11 -4.26 -29.97
CA PHE A 85 -11.21 -4.95 -29.06
C PHE A 85 -11.89 -6.14 -28.40
N GLN A 86 -11.20 -7.29 -28.39
CA GLN A 86 -11.56 -8.43 -27.56
C GLN A 86 -11.35 -8.10 -26.07
N SER A 87 -12.19 -8.68 -25.21
CA SER A 87 -12.15 -8.44 -23.76
C SER A 87 -10.88 -8.96 -23.09
N SER A 88 -10.21 -9.95 -23.67
CA SER A 88 -8.90 -10.47 -23.25
C SER A 88 -7.74 -9.55 -23.65
N ALA A 89 -7.77 -9.03 -24.89
CA ALA A 89 -6.74 -8.16 -25.44
C ALA A 89 -6.66 -6.78 -24.75
N SER A 90 -7.77 -6.30 -24.20
CA SER A 90 -7.81 -5.02 -23.45
C SER A 90 -7.40 -5.16 -21.97
N GLN A 91 -7.06 -6.37 -21.50
CA GLN A 91 -6.69 -6.55 -20.10
C GLN A 91 -5.23 -6.21 -19.84
N ASN A 92 -5.01 -5.47 -18.76
CA ASN A 92 -3.69 -5.14 -18.20
C ASN A 92 -2.78 -6.33 -17.87
N GLY A 93 -3.26 -7.57 -17.97
CA GLY A 93 -2.53 -8.76 -17.56
C GLY A 93 -1.17 -8.90 -18.26
N SER A 94 -1.13 -8.64 -19.58
CA SER A 94 0.11 -8.69 -20.36
C SER A 94 1.00 -7.45 -20.14
N PHE A 95 0.41 -6.26 -19.98
CA PHE A 95 1.18 -5.03 -19.73
C PHE A 95 1.89 -5.01 -18.37
N LYS A 96 1.34 -5.71 -17.36
CA LYS A 96 1.94 -5.77 -16.03
C LYS A 96 3.32 -6.44 -16.04
N SER A 97 3.54 -7.49 -16.84
CA SER A 97 4.86 -8.15 -16.93
C SER A 97 5.90 -7.28 -17.61
N HIS A 98 5.49 -6.42 -18.56
CA HIS A 98 6.40 -5.49 -19.23
C HIS A 98 6.71 -4.24 -18.37
N LEU A 99 5.73 -3.74 -17.62
CA LEU A 99 5.93 -2.58 -16.74
C LEU A 99 6.71 -2.94 -15.46
N THR A 100 6.63 -4.20 -15.02
CA THR A 100 7.42 -4.69 -13.89
C THR A 100 8.81 -5.03 -14.38
N LEU A 101 9.75 -4.07 -14.30
CA LEU A 101 11.18 -4.33 -14.54
C LEU A 101 11.60 -5.58 -13.74
N PRO A 102 12.46 -6.47 -14.29
CA PRO A 102 12.88 -7.67 -13.57
C PRO A 102 13.43 -7.22 -12.23
N GLN A 103 12.85 -7.78 -11.16
CA GLN A 103 12.98 -7.27 -9.79
C GLN A 103 14.43 -7.16 -9.29
N GLY A 104 15.40 -7.75 -10.02
CA GLY A 104 16.83 -7.66 -9.75
C GLY A 104 17.60 -6.57 -10.51
N LEU A 105 17.20 -6.10 -11.71
CA LEU A 105 18.06 -5.20 -12.50
C LEU A 105 18.14 -3.78 -11.93
N VAL A 106 17.01 -3.20 -11.54
CA VAL A 106 16.98 -1.83 -10.99
C VAL A 106 17.73 -1.70 -9.66
N PRO A 107 17.53 -2.57 -8.65
CA PRO A 107 18.28 -2.45 -7.39
C PRO A 107 19.78 -2.72 -7.54
N LEU A 108 20.20 -3.58 -8.48
CA LEU A 108 21.63 -3.83 -8.74
C LEU A 108 22.32 -2.62 -9.41
N LEU A 109 21.63 -1.92 -10.31
CA LEU A 109 22.12 -0.67 -10.89
C LEU A 109 22.15 0.47 -9.85
N LEU A 110 21.18 0.52 -8.93
CA LEU A 110 21.16 1.46 -7.80
C LEU A 110 22.26 1.22 -6.75
N GLN A 111 22.84 0.02 -6.67
CA GLN A 111 24.01 -0.22 -5.82
C GLN A 111 25.29 0.45 -6.37
N HIS A 112 25.32 0.71 -7.69
CA HIS A 112 26.45 1.36 -8.36
C HIS A 112 26.25 2.88 -8.51
N VAL A 113 25.01 3.37 -8.45
CA VAL A 113 24.65 4.80 -8.55
C VAL A 113 23.86 5.20 -7.31
N SER A 114 24.51 5.91 -6.37
CA SER A 114 24.01 6.22 -5.03
C SER A 114 22.86 7.23 -4.99
N PRO A 115 21.63 6.84 -5.37
CA PRO A 115 20.52 7.09 -4.45
C PRO A 115 19.47 5.97 -4.40
N LEU A 116 18.87 5.75 -3.22
CA LEU A 116 17.73 4.84 -2.98
C LEU A 116 16.39 5.34 -3.57
N THR A 117 16.42 6.40 -4.37
CA THR A 117 15.27 7.02 -5.02
C THR A 117 15.37 6.83 -6.52
N LEU A 118 14.35 6.24 -7.12
CA LEU A 118 14.28 6.06 -8.57
C LEU A 118 14.10 7.43 -9.23
N THR A 119 15.06 7.82 -10.08
CA THR A 119 15.04 9.05 -10.87
C THR A 119 14.72 8.75 -12.33
N ASP A 120 14.25 9.76 -13.07
CA ASP A 120 13.99 9.63 -14.52
C ASP A 120 15.23 9.13 -15.28
N GLN A 121 16.42 9.61 -14.89
CA GLN A 121 17.69 9.16 -15.47
C GLN A 121 17.97 7.67 -15.22
N SER A 122 17.68 7.16 -14.02
CA SER A 122 17.84 5.74 -13.72
C SER A 122 16.88 4.85 -14.52
N ALA A 123 15.67 5.35 -14.82
CA ALA A 123 14.71 4.65 -15.67
C ALA A 123 15.15 4.63 -17.14
N LEU A 124 15.65 5.75 -17.66
CA LEU A 124 16.16 5.85 -19.03
C LEU A 124 17.39 4.96 -19.26
N LEU A 125 18.33 4.90 -18.31
CA LEU A 125 19.46 3.98 -18.39
C LEU A 125 19.01 2.52 -18.41
N ALA A 126 18.05 2.15 -17.56
CA ALA A 126 17.49 0.79 -17.56
C ALA A 126 16.78 0.48 -18.90
N TYR A 127 16.07 1.44 -19.48
CA TYR A 127 15.42 1.27 -20.79
C TYR A 127 16.43 1.09 -21.93
N SER A 128 17.51 1.88 -21.93
CA SER A 128 18.59 1.80 -22.93
C SER A 128 19.37 0.49 -22.86
N LEU A 129 19.52 -0.12 -21.68
CA LEU A 129 20.20 -1.41 -21.53
C LEU A 129 19.33 -2.62 -21.95
N ASN A 130 18.00 -2.47 -21.97
CA ASN A 130 17.07 -3.55 -22.32
C ASN A 130 16.61 -3.55 -23.78
N ASN A 131 16.97 -2.51 -24.56
CA ASN A 131 16.70 -2.42 -25.99
C ASN A 131 18.03 -2.14 -26.73
N PRO A 132 18.77 -3.18 -27.13
CA PRO A 132 20.04 -3.02 -27.85
C PRO A 132 19.86 -2.46 -29.26
#